data_AF-A0A7S9CZ90-F1
#
_entry.id   AF-A0A7S9CZ90-F1
#
_cell.length_a   1.000
_cell.length_b   1.000
_cell.length_c   1.000
_cell.angle_alpha   90.00
_cell.angle_beta   90.00
_cell.angle_gamma   90.00
#
_symmetry.space_group_name_H-M   'P 1'
#
loop_
_entity.id
_entity.type
_entity.pdbx_description
1 polymer ?
#
loop_
_entity_poly.entity_id
_entity_poly.type
_entity_poly.pdbx_seq_one_letter_code
_entity_poly.pdbx_strand_id
1 'polypeptide(L)' 'MARQDTGTMPRENPCAQCGKPIPRPDWVEHSEGRTSYLWNCRACDYRFEAIAIYHEEQLTPLAA' A
#
# COMPACT_ATOMS: atom_id res chain seq x y z
N MET A 1 -12.73 15.14 8.23
CA MET A 1 -12.36 13.79 8.72
C MET A 1 -12.27 12.89 7.50
N ALA A 2 -11.07 12.47 7.10
CA ALA A 2 -10.88 11.65 5.90
C ALA A 2 -11.43 10.25 6.16
N ARG A 3 -12.35 9.79 5.30
CA ARG A 3 -12.90 8.44 5.32
C ARG A 3 -11.73 7.51 5.02
N GLN A 4 -11.28 6.73 6.01
CA GLN A 4 -10.32 5.66 5.77
C GLN A 4 -11.08 4.61 4.96
N ASP A 5 -10.86 4.59 3.65
CA ASP A 5 -11.45 3.62 2.75
C ASP A 5 -10.86 2.23 3.06
N THR A 6 -11.43 1.56 4.06
CA THR A 6 -10.97 0.24 4.52
C THR A 6 -11.24 -0.88 3.53
N GLY A 7 -11.98 -0.60 2.44
CA GLY A 7 -12.30 -1.56 1.38
C GLY A 7 -11.10 -1.96 0.51
N THR A 8 -10.13 -1.05 0.31
CA THR A 8 -9.07 -1.20 -0.70
C THR A 8 -7.68 -1.47 -0.11
N MET A 9 -7.61 -1.83 1.18
CA MET A 9 -6.31 -2.09 1.83
C MET A 9 -5.69 -3.39 1.30
N PRO A 10 -4.45 -3.38 0.79
CA PRO A 10 -3.77 -4.59 0.33
C PRO A 10 -3.63 -5.60 1.48
N ARG A 11 -3.77 -6.87 1.15
CA ARG A 11 -3.72 -8.02 2.08
C ARG A 11 -2.82 -9.08 1.51
N GLU A 12 -2.35 -9.96 2.39
CA GLU A 12 -1.58 -11.15 2.03
C GLU A 12 -0.30 -10.83 1.25
N ASN A 13 0.31 -9.67 1.50
CA ASN A 13 1.58 -9.32 0.88
C ASN A 13 2.64 -10.34 1.32
N PRO A 14 3.30 -11.06 0.40
CA PRO A 14 4.34 -12.02 0.76
C PRO A 14 5.51 -11.31 1.45
N CYS A 15 5.98 -11.86 2.55
CA CYS A 15 7.19 -11.37 3.20
C CYS A 15 8.38 -11.45 2.24
N ALA A 16 9.08 -10.32 2.04
CA ALA A 16 10.23 -10.25 1.14
C ALA A 16 11.41 -11.15 1.56
N GLN A 17 11.45 -11.64 2.80
CA GLN A 17 12.50 -12.53 3.29
C GLN A 17 12.08 -14.01 3.34
N CYS A 18 10.89 -14.34 3.85
CA CYS A 18 10.47 -15.73 4.07
C CYS A 18 9.28 -16.17 3.21
N GLY A 19 8.70 -15.28 2.41
CA GLY A 19 7.57 -15.55 1.53
C GLY A 19 6.22 -15.77 2.23
N LYS A 20 6.17 -15.91 3.56
CA LYS A 20 4.90 -16.09 4.29
C LYS A 20 4.00 -14.86 4.10
N PRO A 21 2.69 -15.05 3.86
CA PRO A 21 1.76 -13.94 3.66
C PRO A 21 1.58 -13.15 4.97
N ILE A 22 1.56 -11.82 4.85
CA ILE A 22 1.28 -10.91 5.95
C ILE A 22 -0.17 -10.40 5.77
N PRO A 23 -1.06 -10.57 6.75
CA PRO A 23 -2.50 -10.33 6.54
C PRO A 23 -2.86 -8.87 6.31
N ARG A 24 -2.08 -7.94 6.87
CA ARG A 24 -2.29 -6.49 6.76
C ARG A 24 -1.01 -5.71 7.11
N PRO A 25 -0.85 -4.48 6.63
CA PRO A 25 0.23 -3.60 7.05
C PRO A 25 0.02 -3.12 8.51
N ASP A 26 1.13 -2.81 9.18
CA ASP A 26 1.14 -2.17 10.50
C ASP A 26 0.86 -0.66 10.37
N TRP A 27 1.26 -0.03 9.25
CA TRP A 27 1.06 1.40 8.98
C TRP A 27 0.77 1.66 7.49
N VAL A 28 -0.04 2.68 7.23
CA VAL A 28 -0.36 3.14 5.88
C VAL A 28 -0.25 4.66 5.83
N GLU A 29 0.45 5.19 4.84
CA GLU A 29 0.60 6.62 4.59
C GLU A 29 0.24 6.95 3.15
N HIS A 30 -0.69 7.89 2.96
CA HIS A 30 -1.08 8.39 1.65
C HIS A 30 -0.34 9.69 1.35
N SER A 31 0.24 9.78 0.14
CA SER A 31 0.83 11.00 -0.41
C SER A 31 0.29 11.23 -1.82
N GLU A 32 0.51 12.42 -2.37
CA GLU A 32 0.17 12.72 -3.76
C GLU A 32 0.86 11.71 -4.70
N GLY A 33 0.07 11.03 -5.53
CA GLY A 33 0.55 10.03 -6.49
C GLY A 33 1.08 8.71 -5.88
N ARG A 34 1.01 8.49 -4.55
CA ARG A 34 1.51 7.24 -3.96
C ARG A 34 0.87 6.84 -2.62
N THR A 35 1.05 5.59 -2.24
CA THR A 35 0.75 5.11 -0.88
C THR A 35 1.84 4.18 -0.38
N SER A 36 2.39 4.48 0.80
CA SER A 36 3.38 3.70 1.50
C SER A 36 2.72 2.76 2.52
N TYR A 37 3.20 1.52 2.57
CA TYR A 37 2.70 0.48 3.46
C TYR A 37 3.86 -0.13 4.25
N LEU A 38 3.82 -0.06 5.58
CA LEU A 38 4.80 -0.72 6.44
C LEU A 38 4.30 -2.12 6.80
N TRP A 39 5.09 -3.13 6.45
CA TRP A 39 4.79 -4.54 6.66
C TRP A 39 5.72 -5.14 7.70
N ASN A 40 5.17 -5.97 8.58
CA ASN A 40 5.92 -6.66 9.62
C ASN A 40 5.56 -8.15 9.63
N CYS A 41 6.53 -9.00 9.30
CA CYS A 41 6.33 -10.44 9.26
C CYS A 41 6.49 -11.03 10.66
N ARG A 42 5.38 -11.46 11.28
CA ARG A 42 5.40 -12.12 12.60
C ARG A 42 6.08 -13.50 12.62
N ALA A 43 6.43 -14.04 11.45
CA ALA A 43 7.05 -15.36 11.34
C ALA A 43 8.58 -15.31 11.27
N CYS A 44 9.18 -14.19 10.86
CA CYS A 44 10.63 -14.03 10.79
C CYS A 44 11.13 -12.67 11.30
N ASP A 45 10.23 -11.88 11.90
CA ASP A 45 10.46 -10.53 12.44
C ASP A 45 11.02 -9.50 11.44
N TYR A 46 10.95 -9.82 10.14
CA TYR A 46 11.40 -8.91 9.09
C TYR A 46 10.37 -7.80 8.84
N ARG A 47 10.87 -6.56 8.77
CA ARG A 47 10.08 -5.35 8.51
C ARG A 47 10.53 -4.68 7.20
N PHE A 48 9.57 -4.31 6.36
CA PHE A 48 9.84 -3.65 5.08
C PHE A 48 8.71 -2.69 4.67
N GLU A 49 9.03 -1.79 3.75
CA GLU A 49 8.09 -0.88 3.13
C GLU A 49 7.75 -1.34 1.71
N ALA A 50 6.47 -1.27 1.33
CA ALA A 50 6.01 -1.39 -0.04
C ALA A 50 5.32 -0.09 -0.45
N ILE A 51 5.58 0.41 -1.66
CA ILE A 51 5.03 1.67 -2.15
C ILE A 51 4.21 1.40 -3.41
N ALA A 52 2.92 1.73 -3.37
CA ALA A 52 2.09 1.81 -4.57
C ALA A 52 2.25 3.21 -5.18
N ILE A 53 2.65 3.28 -6.46
CA ILE A 53 2.71 4.52 -7.23
C ILE A 53 1.51 4.54 -8.17
N TYR A 54 0.74 5.62 -8.13
CA TYR A 54 -0.38 5.86 -9.02
C TYR A 54 0.07 6.89 -10.06
N HIS A 55 -0.06 6.54 -11.34
CA HIS A 55 0.04 7.56 -12.37
C HIS A 55 -1.15 8.50 -12.21
N GLU A 56 -0.89 9.81 -12.19
CA GLU A 56 -1.94 10.76 -12.55
C GLU A 56 -2.30 10.44 -14.00
N GLU A 57 -3.43 9.77 -14.22
CA GLU A 57 -4.08 9.89 -15.52
C GLU A 57 -4.24 11.38 -15.73
N GLN A 58 -3.45 11.92 -16.67
CA GLN A 58 -3.67 13.24 -17.19
C GLN A 58 -5.13 13.27 -17.63
N LEU A 59 -5.99 13.82 -16.80
CA LEU A 59 -7.35 14.20 -17.16
C LEU A 59 -7.16 15.33 -18.16
N THR A 60 -6.75 15.00 -19.38
CA THR A 60 -6.85 15.89 -20.52
C THR A 60 -8.35 16.17 -20.65
N PRO A 61 -8.79 17.41 -20.42
CA PRO A 61 -10.16 17.75 -20.72
C PRO A 61 -10.33 17.46 -22.22
N LEU A 62 -11.29 16.60 -22.59
CA LEU A 62 -11.74 16.57 -23.98
C LEU A 62 -12.27 17.98 -24.25
N ALA A 63 -11.46 18.79 -24.91
CA ALA A 63 -11.89 20.08 -25.42
C ALA A 63 -13.11 19.84 -26.31
N ALA A 64 -14.21 20.50 -25.96
CA ALA A 64 -15.48 20.48 -26.67
C ALA A 64 -15.44 21.32 -27.94
#